data_AF-A0AB37YQK7-F1
#
_entry.id   AF-A0AB37YQK7-F1
#
_cell.length_a   1.000
_cell.length_b   1.000
_cell.length_c   1.000
_cell.angle_alpha   90.00
_cell.angle_beta   90.00
_cell.angle_gamma   90.00
#
_symmetry.space_group_name_H-M   'P 1'
#
loop_
_entity.id
_entity.type
_entity.pdbx_description
1 polymer ?
#
loop_
_entity_poly.entity_id
_entity_poly.type
_entity_poly.pdbx_seq_one_letter_code
_entity_poly.pdbx_strand_id
1 'polypeptide(L)' 'MFKARSATVTVDALYKGNPKKVNVIELEKTDEGWKIS' A
#
# COMPACT_ATOMS: atom_id res chain seq x y z
N MET A 1 -20.15 -12.65 9.21
CA MET A 1 -18.80 -12.73 8.62
C MET A 1 -18.44 -11.35 8.09
N PHE A 2 -17.49 -10.64 8.72
CA PHE A 2 -16.95 -9.41 8.15
C PHE A 2 -15.90 -9.81 7.11
N LYS A 3 -16.09 -9.44 5.84
CA LYS A 3 -15.03 -9.60 4.85
C LYS A 3 -13.90 -8.66 5.27
N ALA A 4 -12.72 -9.21 5.58
CA ALA A 4 -11.51 -8.40 5.68
C ALA A 4 -11.39 -7.62 4.35
N ARG A 5 -11.37 -6.29 4.44
CA ARG A 5 -11.18 -5.45 3.26
C ARG A 5 -9.68 -5.25 3.13
N SER A 6 -9.07 -5.85 2.11
CA SER A 6 -7.69 -5.60 1.71
C SER A 6 -7.66 -4.67 0.50
N ALA A 7 -6.59 -3.89 0.37
CA ALA A 7 -6.34 -3.03 -0.78
C ALA A 7 -4.85 -3.08 -1.15
N THR A 8 -4.55 -2.91 -2.44
CA THR A 8 -3.18 -2.84 -2.94
C THR A 8 -2.92 -1.44 -3.50
N VAL A 9 -1.85 -0.81 -3.05
CA VAL A 9 -1.43 0.53 -3.51
C VAL A 9 -0.12 0.39 -4.26
N THR A 10 -0.07 0.91 -5.49
CA THR A 10 1.16 1.00 -6.28
C THR A 10 1.74 2.40 -6.14
N VAL A 11 2.99 2.50 -5.68
CA VAL A 11 3.70 3.76 -5.47
C VAL A 11 4.85 3.87 -6.47
N ASP A 12 4.74 4.83 -7.37
CA ASP A 12 5.84 5.27 -8.24
C ASP A 12 6.71 6.26 -7.47
N ALA A 13 7.80 5.78 -6.87
CA ALA A 13 8.76 6.64 -6.19
C ALA A 13 9.82 7.14 -7.17
N LEU A 14 9.94 8.46 -7.30
CA LEU A 14 11.02 9.13 -8.03
C LEU A 14 12.13 9.51 -7.05
N TYR A 15 13.21 8.74 -7.04
CA TYR A 15 14.43 9.11 -6.31
C TYR A 15 15.36 9.91 -7.21
N LYS A 16 15.84 11.06 -6.74
CA LYS A 16 16.85 11.85 -7.46
C LYS A 16 18.11 10.98 -7.62
N GLY A 17 18.43 10.60 -8.85
CA GLY A 17 19.58 9.75 -9.18
C GLY A 17 19.29 8.26 -9.31
N ASN A 18 18.04 7.80 -9.12
CA ASN A 18 17.66 6.42 -9.40
C ASN A 18 16.30 6.37 -10.12
N PRO A 19 16.24 5.97 -11.40
CA PRO A 19 15.01 6.00 -12.17
C PRO A 19 14.03 4.94 -11.64
N LYS A 20 12.89 5.43 -11.12
CA LYS A 20 11.65 4.71 -10.80
C LYS A 20 11.80 3.38 -10.04
N LYS A 21 11.56 3.44 -8.73
CA LYS A 21 11.22 2.25 -7.95
C LYS A 21 9.71 2.18 -7.78
N VAL A 22 9.08 1.22 -8.44
CA VAL A 22 7.67 0.86 -8.18
C VAL A 22 7.65 0.04 -6.89
N ASN A 23 6.95 0.52 -5.85
CA ASN A 23 6.72 -0.24 -4.63
C ASN A 23 5.24 -0.60 -4.53
N VAL A 24 4.94 -1.86 -4.29
CA VAL A 24 3.58 -2.34 -4.05
C VAL A 24 3.40 -2.47 -2.54
N ILE A 25 2.36 -1.84 -2.00
CA ILE A 25 2.04 -1.82 -0.58
C ILE A 25 0.68 -2.47 -0.39
N GLU A 26 0.63 -3.50 0.45
CA GLU A 26 -0.61 -4.16 0.86
C GLU A 26 -1.17 -3.46 2.10
N LEU A 27 -2.47 -3.20 2.09
CA LEU A 27 -3.20 -2.56 3.18
C LEU A 27 -4.31 -3.47 3.69
N GLU A 28 -4.48 -3.50 5.00
CA GLU A 28 -5.61 -4.12 5.68
C GLU A 28 -6.52 -3.07 6.32
N LYS A 29 -7.83 -3.23 6.19
CA LYS A 29 -8.82 -2.40 6.88
C LYS A 29 -8.97 -2.89 8.32
N THR A 30 -8.61 -2.01 9.25
CA THR A 30 -8.86 -2.14 10.70
C THR A 30 -9.99 -1.21 11.13
N ASP A 31 -10.41 -1.29 12.38
CA ASP A 31 -11.41 -0.38 12.95
C ASP A 31 -10.90 1.08 13.00
N GLU A 32 -9.59 1.26 13.14
CA GLU A 32 -8.94 2.58 13.18
C GLU A 32 -8.70 3.20 11.80
N GLY A 33 -8.81 2.43 10.71
CA GLY A 33 -8.44 2.92 9.38
C GLY A 33 -7.84 1.85 8.49
N TRP A 34 -7.02 2.26 7.52
CA TRP A 34 -6.18 1.35 6.73
C TRP A 34 -4.79 1.30 7.34
N LYS A 35 -4.24 0.10 7.51
CA LYS A 35 -2.87 -0.11 8.00
C LYS A 35 -2.10 -0.90 6.95
N ILE A 36 -0.80 -0.65 6.85
CA ILE A 36 0.10 -1.48 6.04
C ILE A 36 0.16 -2.85 6.69
N SER A 37 -0.02 -3.90 5.87
CA SER A 37 0.05 -5.29 6.31
C SER A 37 1.48 -5.74 6.59
#